data_AF-A0A7W1RYH9-F1
#
_entry.id   AF-A0A7W1RYH9-F1
#
_cell.length_a   1.000
_cell.length_b   1.000
_cell.length_c   1.000
_cell.angle_alpha   90.00
_cell.angle_beta   90.00
_cell.angle_gamma   90.00
#
_symmetry.space_group_name_H-M   'P 1'
#
loop_
_entity.id
_entity.type
_entity.pdbx_description
1 polymer ?
#
loop_
_entity_poly.entity_id
_entity_poly.type
_entity_poly.pdbx_seq_one_letter_code
_entity_poly.pdbx_strand_id
1 'polypeptide(L)' 'ALHLARAVARRAEIAVWAARALGDDSAPSIACAQWLNRLSDLCFVWARRANDDGRGDVLWRPGGR' A
#
# COMPACT_ATOMS: atom_id res chain seq x y z
N ALA A 1 -5.48 -11.89 0.91
CA ALA A 1 -4.08 -11.64 1.35
C ALA A 1 -3.45 -10.39 0.70
N LEU A 2 -3.50 -10.20 -0.62
CA LEU A 2 -2.79 -9.10 -1.31
C LEU A 2 -3.31 -7.68 -0.98
N HIS A 3 -4.63 -7.49 -0.81
CA HIS A 3 -5.16 -6.21 -0.33
C HIS A 3 -4.71 -5.87 1.11
N LEU A 4 -4.50 -6.88 1.97
CA LEU A 4 -3.92 -6.67 3.30
C LEU A 4 -2.45 -6.26 3.18
N ALA A 5 -1.67 -6.96 2.34
CA ALA A 5 -0.28 -6.60 2.07
C ALA A 5 -0.15 -5.14 1.57
N ARG A 6 -1.04 -4.70 0.66
CA ARG A 6 -1.13 -3.30 0.24
C ARG A 6 -1.32 -2.34 1.41
N ALA A 7 -2.25 -2.64 2.32
CA ALA A 7 -2.52 -1.80 3.49
C ALA A 7 -1.30 -1.75 4.44
N VAL A 8 -0.61 -2.88 4.63
CA VAL A 8 0.62 -2.93 5.44
C VAL A 8 1.76 -2.13 4.79
N ALA A 9 1.97 -2.25 3.48
CA ALA A 9 2.98 -1.48 2.75
C ALA A 9 2.74 0.03 2.87
N ARG A 10 1.48 0.48 2.73
CA ARG A 10 1.12 1.90 2.94
C ARG A 10 1.34 2.36 4.37
N ARG A 11 1.02 1.52 5.37
CA ARG A 11 1.28 1.84 6.78
C ARG A 11 2.79 1.94 7.08
N ALA A 12 3.58 1.04 6.52
CA ALA A 12 5.04 1.08 6.64
C ALA A 12 5.62 2.36 5.99
N GLU A 13 5.13 2.75 4.81
CA GLU A 13 5.55 4.00 4.15
C GLU A 13 5.27 5.23 5.02
N ILE A 14 4.07 5.31 5.60
CA ILE A 14 3.71 6.40 6.53
C ILE A 14 4.64 6.41 7.75
N ALA A 15 4.98 5.24 8.31
CA ALA A 15 5.90 5.15 9.44
C ALA A 15 7.31 5.63 9.10
N VAL A 16 7.82 5.34 7.88
CA VAL A 16 9.11 5.87 7.41
C VAL A 16 9.06 7.40 7.36
N TRP A 17 8.01 7.98 6.77
CA TRP A 17 7.88 9.44 6.70
C TRP A 17 7.76 10.07 8.07
N ALA A 18 6.99 9.46 8.98
CA ALA A 18 6.84 9.94 10.35
C ALA A 18 8.18 9.95 11.10
N ALA A 19 8.96 8.86 11.03
CA ALA A 19 10.28 8.79 11.67
C ALA A 19 11.23 9.85 11.11
N ARG A 20 11.26 10.04 9.78
CA ARG A 20 12.08 11.08 9.15
C ARG A 20 11.64 12.50 9.56
N ALA A 21 10.34 12.75 9.67
CA ALA A 21 9.82 14.06 10.09
C ALA A 21 10.20 14.41 11.54
N LEU A 22 10.40 13.40 12.40
CA LEU A 22 10.90 13.56 13.76
C LEU A 22 12.43 13.74 13.83
N GLY A 23 13.15 13.65 12.71
CA GLY A 23 14.61 13.72 12.68
C GLY A 23 15.29 12.49 13.29
N ASP A 24 14.64 11.33 13.27
CA ASP A 24 15.22 10.07 13.73
C ASP A 24 16.38 9.64 12.78
N ASP A 25 17.61 9.65 13.28
CA ASP A 25 18.81 9.25 12.53
C ASP A 25 18.78 7.77 12.09
N SER A 26 17.96 6.94 12.73
CA SER A 26 17.73 5.54 12.36
C SER A 26 16.63 5.37 11.30
N ALA A 27 15.95 6.46 10.91
CA ALA A 27 14.86 6.38 9.95
C ALA A 27 15.34 5.83 8.59
N PRO A 28 14.57 4.93 7.97
CA PRO A 28 14.90 4.39 6.65
C PRO A 28 15.07 5.49 5.58
N SER A 29 15.82 5.16 4.53
CA SER A 29 16.13 6.09 3.44
C SER A 29 14.88 6.52 2.66
N ILE A 30 14.96 7.65 1.96
CA ILE A 30 13.89 8.12 1.06
C ILE A 30 13.57 7.06 0.00
N ALA A 31 14.57 6.34 -0.51
CA ALA A 31 14.39 5.26 -1.47
C ALA A 31 13.53 4.12 -0.91
N CYS A 32 13.60 3.84 0.40
CA CYS A 32 12.74 2.85 1.05
C CYS A 32 11.26 3.27 0.99
N ALA A 33 10.95 4.53 1.31
CA ALA A 33 9.57 5.05 1.23
C ALA A 33 9.04 5.05 -0.22
N GLN A 34 9.87 5.45 -1.19
CA GLN A 34 9.54 5.39 -2.62
C GLN A 34 9.27 3.95 -3.08
N TRP A 35 10.07 2.99 -2.62
CA TRP A 35 9.86 1.58 -2.93
C TRP A 35 8.58 1.04 -2.30
N LEU A 36 8.28 1.36 -1.03
CA LEU A 36 7.03 0.97 -0.37
C LEU A 36 5.79 1.52 -1.09
N ASN A 37 5.89 2.74 -1.63
CA ASN A 37 4.86 3.33 -2.45
C ASN A 37 4.59 2.48 -3.70
N ARG A 38 5.63 2.13 -4.47
CA ARG A 38 5.52 1.26 -5.65
C ARG A 38 5.08 -0.16 -5.31
N LEU A 39 5.55 -0.72 -4.20
CA LEU A 39 5.10 -2.02 -3.71
C LEU A 39 3.59 -2.02 -3.46
N SER A 40 3.06 -0.94 -2.89
CA SER A 40 1.62 -0.85 -2.64
C SER A 40 0.78 -0.88 -3.93
N ASP A 41 1.27 -0.22 -4.99
CA ASP A 41 0.65 -0.28 -6.32
C ASP A 41 0.73 -1.69 -6.91
N LEU A 42 1.89 -2.34 -6.80
CA LEU A 42 2.09 -3.71 -7.26
C LEU A 42 1.15 -4.70 -6.55
N CYS A 43 1.00 -4.58 -5.23
CA CYS A 43 0.06 -5.39 -4.46
C CYS A 43 -1.39 -5.17 -4.92
N PHE A 44 -1.76 -3.96 -5.34
CA PHE A 44 -3.08 -3.70 -5.92
C PHE A 44 -3.26 -4.39 -7.28
N VAL A 45 -2.29 -4.24 -8.19
CA VAL A 45 -2.30 -4.90 -9.51
C VAL A 45 -2.40 -6.42 -9.36
N TRP A 46 -1.59 -7.00 -8.49
CA TRP A 46 -1.63 -8.44 -8.23
C TRP A 46 -2.92 -8.88 -7.56
N ALA A 47 -3.50 -8.07 -6.67
CA ALA A 47 -4.78 -8.41 -6.05
C ALA A 47 -5.88 -8.55 -7.10
N ARG A 48 -5.95 -7.61 -8.06
CA ARG A 48 -6.92 -7.68 -9.18
C ARG A 48 -6.65 -8.87 -10.10
N ARG A 49 -5.39 -9.10 -10.47
CA ARG A 49 -4.99 -10.27 -11.28
C ARG A 49 -5.40 -11.58 -10.62
N ALA A 50 -5.18 -11.71 -9.31
CA ALA A 50 -5.58 -12.88 -8.53
C ALA A 50 -7.11 -13.03 -8.40
N ASN A 51 -7.85 -11.94 -8.56
CA ASN A 51 -9.31 -11.90 -8.48
C ASN A 51 -9.97 -12.03 -9.86
N ASP A 52 -9.55 -13.05 -10.60
CA ASP A 52 -10.03 -13.35 -11.94
C ASP A 52 -9.87 -12.19 -12.93
N ASP A 53 -8.66 -11.64 -13.02
CA ASP A 53 -8.36 -10.43 -13.81
C ASP A 53 -9.25 -9.22 -13.46
N GLY A 54 -9.69 -9.15 -12.20
CA GLY A 54 -10.56 -8.11 -11.67
C GLY A 54 -12.04 -8.31 -11.96
N ARG A 55 -12.45 -9.43 -12.58
CA ARG A 55 -13.89 -9.75 -12.76
C ARG A 55 -14.58 -10.05 -11.44
N GLY A 56 -13.83 -10.54 -10.45
CA GLY A 56 -14.32 -10.76 -9.09
C GLY A 56 -14.24 -9.52 -8.19
N ASP A 57 -13.81 -8.36 -8.69
CA ASP A 57 -13.58 -7.18 -7.85
C ASP A 57 -14.88 -6.69 -7.20
N VAL A 58 -14.79 -6.39 -5.90
CA VAL A 58 -15.90 -5.75 -5.17
C VAL A 58 -15.98 -4.29 -5.61
N LEU A 59 -16.91 -3.99 -6.51
CA LEU A 59 -17.14 -2.64 -6.99
C LEU A 59 -17.78 -1.78 -5.89
N TRP A 60 -17.25 -0.58 -5.72
CA TRP A 60 -17.86 0.42 -4.86
C TRP A 60 -19.25 0.78 -5.38
N ARG A 61 -20.25 0.74 -4.49
CA ARG A 61 -21.63 1.14 -4.79
C ARG A 61 -21.96 2.44 -4.04
N PRO A 62 -22.30 3.53 -4.75
CA PRO A 62 -22.70 4.78 -4.10
C PRO A 62 -23.98 4.60 -3.29
N GLY A 63 -24.07 5.25 -2.12
CA GLY A 63 -25.28 5.32 -1.31
C GLY A 63 -25.53 4.08 -0.45
N GLY A 64 -24.50 3.55 0.22
CA GLY A 64 -24.63 2.46 1.20
C GLY A 64 -25.87 2.65 2.07
N ARG A 65 -26.74 1.64 2.08
CA ARG A 65 -27.93 1.65 2.92
C ARG A 65 -27.57 1.85 4.39
#